data_AF-A0A2N1TN93-F1
#
_entry.id   AF-A0A2N1TN93-F1
#
_cell.length_a   1.000
_cell.length_b   1.000
_cell.length_c   1.000
_cell.angle_alpha   90.00
_cell.angle_beta   90.00
_cell.angle_gamma   90.00
#
_symmetry.space_group_name_H-M   'P 1'
#
loop_
_entity.id
_entity.type
_entity.pdbx_description
1 polymer ?
#
loop_
_entity_poly.entity_id
_entity_poly.type
_entity_poly.pdbx_seq_one_letter_code
_entity_poly.pdbx_strand_id
1 'polypeptide(L)' 'MEKAMEIKLYDADTMEYAGSILVNGGDWEYRDVDHEHLISVTKGMPLKAVLSNLIMFNFVYDILEG' A
#
# COMPACT_ATOMS: atom_id res chain seq x y z
N MET A 1 -11.28 -17.80 -9.89
CA MET A 1 -10.81 -16.40 -9.88
C MET A 1 -9.82 -16.30 -8.75
N GLU A 2 -8.58 -15.92 -9.03
CA GLU A 2 -7.62 -15.58 -7.98
C GLU A 2 -8.19 -14.39 -7.19
N LYS A 3 -8.23 -14.50 -5.87
CA LYS A 3 -8.79 -13.48 -4.99
C LYS A 3 -7.79 -12.32 -4.97
N ALA A 4 -8.19 -11.15 -5.46
CA ALA A 4 -7.38 -9.94 -5.34
C ALA A 4 -7.10 -9.67 -3.86
N MET A 5 -5.84 -9.46 -3.49
CA MET A 5 -5.46 -9.12 -2.12
C MET A 5 -5.49 -7.61 -1.97
N GLU A 6 -6.10 -7.12 -0.90
CA GLU A 6 -6.12 -5.70 -0.55
C GLU A 6 -5.30 -5.49 0.74
N ILE A 7 -4.33 -4.60 0.66
CA ILE A 7 -3.48 -4.20 1.77
C ILE A 7 -3.93 -2.81 2.19
N LYS A 8 -4.50 -2.68 3.39
CA LYS A 8 -5.01 -1.40 3.88
C LYS A 8 -3.85 -0.57 4.44
N LEU A 9 -3.84 0.71 4.12
CA LEU A 9 -2.85 1.66 4.62
C LEU A 9 -3.48 2.54 5.69
N TYR A 10 -2.68 2.85 6.70
CA TYR A 10 -3.06 3.72 7.80
C TYR A 10 -1.93 4.71 8.05
N ASP A 11 -2.29 5.94 8.42
CA ASP A 11 -1.32 6.87 8.97
C ASP A 11 -0.76 6.30 10.29
N ALA A 12 0.57 6.31 10.43
CA ALA A 12 1.27 5.60 11.49
C ALA A 12 1.07 6.24 12.88
N ASP A 13 0.81 7.56 12.92
CA ASP A 13 0.64 8.29 14.17
C ASP A 13 -0.80 8.25 14.67
N THR A 14 -1.76 8.37 13.75
CA THR A 14 -3.19 8.50 14.06
C THR A 14 -3.95 7.18 13.93
N MET A 15 -3.40 6.20 13.21
CA MET A 15 -4.06 4.96 12.80
C MET A 15 -5.32 5.19 11.95
N GLU A 16 -5.50 6.38 11.37
CA GLU A 16 -6.59 6.68 10.46
C GLU A 16 -6.36 6.02 9.09
N TYR A 17 -7.44 5.54 8.49
CA TYR A 17 -7.38 4.89 7.17
C TYR A 17 -6.95 5.89 6.09
N ALA A 18 -5.97 5.50 5.27
CA ALA A 18 -5.35 6.37 4.28
C ALA A 18 -5.32 5.79 2.86
N GLY A 19 -6.21 4.84 2.57
CA GLY A 19 -6.30 4.15 1.28
C GLY A 19 -5.77 2.71 1.34
N SER A 20 -5.53 2.12 0.17
CA SER A 20 -5.09 0.74 0.07
C SER A 20 -4.15 0.50 -1.11
N ILE A 21 -3.47 -0.65 -1.08
CA ILE A 21 -2.76 -1.23 -2.21
C ILE A 21 -3.54 -2.47 -2.64
N LEU A 22 -3.93 -2.51 -3.91
CA LEU A 22 -4.52 -3.70 -4.51
C LEU A 22 -3.43 -4.54 -5.16
N VAL A 23 -3.51 -5.85 -5.00
CA VAL A 23 -2.55 -6.80 -5.56
C VAL A 23 -3.30 -7.80 -6.44
N ASN A 24 -2.92 -7.86 -7.72
CA ASN A 24 -3.55 -8.69 -8.75
C ASN A 24 -2.48 -9.46 -9.53
N GLY A 25 -2.41 -10.78 -9.36
CA GLY A 25 -1.62 -11.65 -10.25
C GLY A 25 -0.13 -11.30 -10.42
N GLY A 26 0.46 -10.61 -9.44
CA GLY A 26 1.87 -10.15 -9.45
C GLY A 26 2.05 -8.64 -9.61
N ASP A 27 1.02 -7.93 -10.05
CA ASP A 27 1.01 -6.46 -10.15
C ASP A 27 0.32 -5.84 -8.93
N TRP A 28 0.56 -4.54 -8.71
CA TRP A 28 -0.06 -3.78 -7.64
C TRP A 28 -0.35 -2.33 -8.04
N GLU A 29 -1.36 -1.72 -7.41
CA GLU A 29 -1.71 -0.31 -7.59
C GLU A 29 -2.21 0.31 -6.29
N TYR A 30 -1.99 1.62 -6.11
CA TYR A 30 -2.60 2.38 -5.02
C TYR A 30 -4.06 2.71 -5.35
N ARG A 31 -4.93 2.64 -4.33
CA ARG A 31 -6.33 3.05 -4.37
C ARG A 31 -6.61 4.02 -3.23
N ASP A 32 -7.18 5.18 -3.57
CA ASP A 32 -7.58 6.22 -2.60
C ASP A 32 -6.45 6.71 -1.68
N VAL A 33 -5.19 6.62 -2.15
CA VAL A 33 -4.01 7.13 -1.45
C VAL A 33 -3.66 8.52 -2.00
N ASP A 34 -3.85 9.55 -1.19
CA ASP A 34 -3.52 10.94 -1.54
C ASP A 34 -2.12 11.32 -1.06
N HIS A 35 -1.10 10.74 -1.69
CA HIS A 35 0.30 11.02 -1.34
C HIS A 35 1.23 10.95 -2.57
N GLU A 36 1.24 12.00 -3.39
CA GLU A 36 1.94 12.05 -4.68
C GLU A 36 3.43 11.65 -4.61
N HIS A 37 4.14 12.09 -3.56
CA HIS A 37 5.57 11.81 -3.45
C HIS A 37 5.86 10.30 -3.26
N LEU A 38 5.19 9.66 -2.29
CA LEU A 38 5.18 8.20 -2.10
C LEU A 38 4.92 7.49 -3.43
N ILE A 39 3.82 7.84 -4.10
CA ILE A 39 3.42 7.20 -5.36
C ILE A 39 4.53 7.36 -6.42
N SER A 40 5.08 8.56 -6.57
CA SER A 40 6.12 8.83 -7.56
C SER A 40 7.40 8.03 -7.31
N VAL A 41 7.79 7.82 -6.05
CA VAL A 41 9.06 7.14 -5.74
C VAL A 41 8.93 5.63 -5.67
N THR A 42 7.74 5.09 -5.36
CA THR A 42 7.52 3.64 -5.26
C THR A 42 7.00 3.01 -6.55
N LYS A 43 6.53 3.81 -7.51
CA LYS A 43 6.03 3.32 -8.81
C LYS A 43 7.05 2.42 -9.50
N GLY A 44 6.63 1.21 -9.87
CA GLY A 44 7.46 0.21 -10.55
C GLY A 44 8.38 -0.59 -9.62
N MET A 45 8.37 -0.32 -8.31
CA MET A 45 9.07 -1.17 -7.35
C MET A 45 8.34 -2.50 -7.14
N PRO A 46 9.07 -3.60 -6.83
CA PRO A 46 8.45 -4.81 -6.32
C PRO A 46 7.64 -4.52 -5.05
N LEU A 47 6.47 -5.14 -4.88
CA LEU A 47 5.58 -4.89 -3.75
C LEU A 47 6.29 -4.96 -2.39
N LYS A 48 7.19 -5.93 -2.18
CA LYS A 48 7.97 -6.04 -0.94
C LYS A 48 8.81 -4.79 -0.64
N ALA A 49 9.37 -4.15 -1.66
CA ALA A 49 10.14 -2.92 -1.49
C ALA A 49 9.22 -1.72 -1.17
N VAL A 50 8.02 -1.69 -1.76
CA VAL A 50 6.99 -0.68 -1.42
C VAL A 50 6.63 -0.79 0.06
N LEU A 51 6.26 -1.99 0.52
CA LEU A 51 5.81 -2.23 1.89
C LEU A 51 6.87 -1.84 2.92
N SER A 52 8.15 -2.14 2.67
CA SER A 52 9.25 -1.72 3.53
C SER A 52 9.45 -0.20 3.58
N ASN A 53 9.11 0.52 2.51
CA ASN A 53 9.29 1.96 2.41
C ASN A 53 8.13 2.77 3.00
N LEU A 54 6.95 2.17 3.22
CA LEU A 54 5.75 2.88 3.69
C LEU A 54 5.99 3.69 4.97
N ILE A 55 6.74 3.13 5.92
CA ILE A 55 7.00 3.81 7.19
C ILE A 55 7.82 5.10 7.04
N MET A 56 8.65 5.20 5.99
CA MET A 56 9.39 6.43 5.68
C MET A 56 8.46 7.58 5.25
N PHE A 57 7.22 7.26 4.88
CA PHE A 57 6.15 8.19 4.50
C PHE A 57 5.03 8.25 5.53
N ASN A 58 5.28 7.81 6.76
CA ASN A 58 4.30 7.74 7.85
C ASN A 58 3.11 6.80 7.59
N PHE A 59 3.29 5.75 6.79
CA PHE A 59 2.26 4.73 6.60
C PHE A 59 2.64 3.40 7.25
N VAL A 60 1.67 2.80 7.93
CA VAL A 60 1.66 1.38 8.29
C VAL A 60 0.57 0.67 7.52
N TYR A 61 0.59 -0.66 7.53
CA TYR A 61 -0.35 -1.43 6.73
C TYR A 61 -0.86 -2.68 7.46
N ASP A 62 -2.04 -3.12 7.05
CA ASP A 62 -2.64 -4.38 7.45
C ASP A 62 -2.87 -5.26 6.22
N ILE A 63 -2.45 -6.52 6.29
CA ILE A 63 -2.66 -7.52 5.24
C ILE A 63 -3.78 -8.44 5.72
N LEU A 64 -4.98 -8.22 5.19
CA LEU A 64 -6.11 -9.10 5.45
C LEU A 64 -5.98 -10.36 4.59
N GLU A 65 -5.26 -11.35 5.10
CA GLU A 65 -5.33 -12.72 4.57
C GLU A 65 -6.72 -13.29 4.91
N GLY A 66 -7.40 -13.87 3.93
CA GLY A 66 -8.69 -14.52 4.16
C GLY A 66 -8.99 -15.57 3.13
#